data_AF-A0A497I5N1-F1
#
_entry.id   AF-A0A497I5N1-F1
#
_cell.length_a   1.000
_cell.length_b   1.000
_cell.length_c   1.000
_cell.angle_alpha   90.00
_cell.angle_beta   90.00
_cell.angle_gamma   90.00
#
_symmetry.space_group_name_H-M   'P 1'
#
loop_
_entity.id
_entity.type
_entity.pdbx_description
1 polymer ?
#
loop_
_entity_poly.entity_id
_entity_poly.type
_entity_poly.pdbx_seq_one_letter_code
_entity_poly.pdbx_strand_id
1 'polypeptide(L)'
;MGATPLSASAQAMPGQTVEITWNLYNLYGDRPTHVVLSVTSDVDWNYWIEPELHEATYNVSGVLITTSENLAIPPRPVVTYKPSTIAAGEDYVKHPSKEGYIPVSTVKMYIEVPENATLWETHKFTLTAQGNCFTIPPGTVIPAVSTSLDVNLQVVSQEYYEELVISTAPWYVVYLPWIVLVVVLAALAILIYAKGMLKFKPKRRRKR
;
A
#
# COMPACT_ATOMS: atom_id res chain seq x y z
N MET A 1 -7.59 1.70 -23.25
CA MET A 1 -7.03 0.69 -22.33
C MET A 1 -7.40 1.06 -20.90
N GLY A 2 -7.68 0.07 -20.05
CA GLY A 2 -7.83 0.22 -18.61
C GLY A 2 -6.95 -0.79 -17.87
N ALA A 3 -6.80 -0.60 -16.56
CA ALA A 3 -5.96 -1.46 -15.73
C ALA A 3 -6.52 -1.59 -14.31
N THR A 4 -6.17 -2.69 -13.65
CA THR A 4 -6.52 -2.95 -12.26
C THR A 4 -5.56 -3.97 -11.62
N PRO A 5 -5.17 -3.81 -10.35
CA PRO A 5 -5.40 -2.62 -9.52
C PRO A 5 -4.58 -1.41 -10.01
N LEU A 6 -4.81 -0.23 -9.44
CA LEU A 6 -3.97 0.97 -9.67
C LEU A 6 -2.95 1.19 -8.55
N SER A 7 -3.10 0.48 -7.43
CA SER A 7 -2.14 0.46 -6.34
C SER A 7 -2.04 -0.94 -5.74
N ALA A 8 -0.87 -1.29 -5.23
CA ALA A 8 -0.62 -2.53 -4.49
C ALA A 8 0.33 -2.24 -3.32
N SER A 9 0.22 -3.05 -2.28
CA SER A 9 1.18 -3.06 -1.17
C SER A 9 1.60 -4.48 -0.88
N ALA A 10 2.89 -4.69 -0.65
CA ALA A 10 3.46 -5.98 -0.32
C ALA A 10 4.44 -5.85 0.84
N GLN A 11 4.66 -6.95 1.53
CA GLN A 11 5.71 -7.10 2.54
C GLN A 11 6.60 -8.25 2.14
N ALA A 12 7.91 -8.07 2.30
CA ALA A 12 8.89 -9.09 1.94
C ALA A 12 10.10 -9.05 2.86
N MET A 13 10.71 -10.21 3.04
CA MET A 13 11.96 -10.34 3.77
C MET A 13 13.15 -10.10 2.83
N PRO A 14 14.31 -9.69 3.36
CA PRO A 14 15.55 -9.67 2.58
C PRO A 14 15.82 -11.05 1.93
N GLY A 15 16.22 -11.04 0.66
CA GLY A 15 16.48 -12.23 -0.15
C GLY A 15 15.24 -12.86 -0.82
N GLN A 16 14.03 -12.31 -0.62
CA GLN A 16 12.82 -12.84 -1.26
C GLN A 16 12.51 -12.16 -2.60
N THR A 17 11.91 -12.93 -3.51
CA THR A 17 11.29 -12.40 -4.73
C THR A 17 9.80 -12.18 -4.52
N VAL A 18 9.33 -10.97 -4.82
CA VAL A 18 7.91 -10.60 -4.75
C VAL A 18 7.31 -10.62 -6.16
N GLU A 19 6.24 -11.40 -6.34
CA GLU A 19 5.43 -11.39 -7.56
C GLU A 19 4.26 -10.41 -7.40
N ILE A 20 4.20 -9.40 -8.26
CA ILE A 20 3.11 -8.43 -8.37
C ILE A 20 2.35 -8.70 -9.66
N THR A 21 1.05 -8.92 -9.56
CA THR A 21 0.18 -9.15 -10.71
C THR A 21 -0.59 -7.88 -11.08
N TRP A 22 -0.60 -7.53 -12.36
CA TRP A 22 -1.32 -6.39 -12.91
C TRP A 22 -2.17 -6.78 -14.11
N ASN A 23 -3.45 -6.42 -14.09
CA ASN A 23 -4.39 -6.81 -15.12
C ASN A 23 -4.72 -5.63 -16.03
N LEU A 24 -4.46 -5.78 -17.32
CA LEU A 24 -4.72 -4.79 -18.36
C LEU A 24 -5.89 -5.25 -19.24
N TYR A 25 -6.71 -4.31 -19.71
CA TYR A 25 -7.85 -4.64 -20.56
C TYR A 25 -8.19 -3.58 -21.58
N ASN A 26 -8.83 -4.02 -22.66
CA ASN A 26 -9.30 -3.18 -23.74
C ASN A 26 -10.82 -3.32 -23.90
N LEU A 27 -11.57 -2.73 -22.97
CA LEU A 27 -13.03 -2.89 -22.90
C LEU A 27 -13.80 -2.02 -23.90
N TYR A 28 -13.29 -0.81 -24.16
CA TYR A 28 -13.98 0.22 -24.96
C TYR A 28 -13.26 0.54 -26.28
N GLY A 29 -12.16 -0.15 -26.58
CA GLY A 29 -11.48 0.00 -27.85
C GLY A 29 -12.19 -0.74 -28.98
N ASP A 30 -11.90 -0.34 -30.21
CA ASP A 30 -12.32 -0.98 -31.45
C ASP A 30 -11.15 -1.72 -32.14
N ARG A 31 -9.93 -1.56 -31.61
CA ARG A 31 -8.67 -2.11 -32.17
C ARG A 31 -7.76 -2.66 -31.07
N PRO A 32 -6.89 -3.63 -31.39
CA PRO A 32 -5.84 -4.08 -30.46
C PRO A 32 -4.98 -2.92 -29.97
N THR A 33 -4.69 -2.91 -28.67
CA THR A 33 -3.75 -1.97 -28.05
C THR A 33 -2.44 -2.69 -27.80
N HIS A 34 -1.38 -2.20 -28.42
CA HIS A 34 0.01 -2.65 -28.28
C HIS A 34 0.62 -1.92 -27.09
N VAL A 35 1.07 -2.67 -26.08
CA VAL A 35 1.46 -2.13 -24.77
C VAL A 35 2.95 -2.28 -24.56
N VAL A 36 3.61 -1.18 -24.20
CA VAL A 36 4.98 -1.15 -23.68
C VAL A 36 4.94 -0.86 -22.19
N LEU A 37 5.67 -1.67 -21.42
CA LEU A 37 5.79 -1.56 -19.98
C LEU A 37 7.12 -0.91 -19.60
N SER A 38 7.10 -0.10 -18.56
CA SER A 38 8.29 0.55 -17.99
C SER A 38 8.15 0.63 -16.48
N VAL A 39 9.26 0.55 -15.77
CA VAL A 39 9.30 0.61 -14.31
C VAL A 39 10.16 1.78 -13.89
N THR A 40 9.69 2.53 -12.90
CA THR A 40 10.50 3.46 -12.11
C THR A 40 10.52 3.02 -10.66
N SER A 41 11.63 3.21 -9.97
CA SER A 41 11.80 2.87 -8.56
C SER A 41 12.63 3.93 -7.85
N ASP A 42 12.45 4.04 -6.54
CA ASP A 42 13.31 4.83 -5.64
C ASP A 42 14.58 4.06 -5.20
N VAL A 43 14.68 2.78 -5.55
CA VAL A 43 15.83 1.91 -5.27
C VAL A 43 16.35 1.21 -6.54
N ASP A 44 17.62 0.85 -6.52
CA ASP A 44 18.28 0.13 -7.62
C ASP A 44 18.28 -1.39 -7.35
N TRP A 45 17.10 -1.96 -7.18
CA TRP A 45 16.91 -3.41 -6.98
C TRP A 45 16.68 -4.13 -8.30
N ASN A 46 17.02 -5.41 -8.37
CA ASN A 46 16.72 -6.22 -9.54
C ASN A 46 15.21 -6.45 -9.67
N TYR A 47 14.70 -6.27 -10.89
CA TYR A 47 13.33 -6.60 -11.23
C TYR A 47 13.23 -7.06 -12.68
N TRP A 48 12.19 -7.82 -12.99
CA TRP A 48 11.83 -8.19 -14.37
C TRP A 48 10.32 -8.25 -14.54
N ILE A 49 9.88 -8.27 -15.80
CA ILE A 49 8.47 -8.18 -16.17
C ILE A 49 8.15 -9.33 -17.13
N GLU A 50 7.03 -9.99 -16.89
CA GLU A 50 6.46 -10.97 -17.80
C GLU A 50 5.08 -10.48 -18.32
N PRO A 51 4.84 -10.46 -19.64
CA PRO A 51 5.78 -10.86 -20.71
C PRO A 51 6.93 -9.86 -20.95
N GLU A 52 8.07 -10.36 -21.41
CA GLU A 52 9.23 -9.54 -21.77
C GLU A 52 8.96 -8.67 -23.01
N LEU A 53 9.71 -7.56 -23.12
CA LEU A 53 9.67 -6.68 -24.29
C LEU A 53 10.25 -7.43 -25.50
N HIS A 54 9.50 -7.46 -26.59
CA HIS A 54 9.91 -8.12 -27.83
C HIS A 54 9.43 -7.35 -29.06
N GLU A 55 10.04 -7.63 -30.21
CA GLU A 55 9.56 -7.12 -31.49
C GLU A 55 8.48 -8.05 -32.05
N ALA A 56 7.36 -7.46 -32.46
CA ALA A 56 6.26 -8.16 -33.10
C ALA A 56 5.90 -7.50 -34.43
N THR A 57 5.67 -8.31 -35.46
CA THR A 57 5.27 -7.85 -36.80
C THR A 57 3.81 -8.20 -37.07
N TYR A 58 3.03 -7.19 -37.43
CA TYR A 58 1.61 -7.31 -37.71
C TYR A 58 1.30 -6.95 -39.17
N ASN A 59 0.34 -7.65 -39.76
CA ASN A 59 -0.26 -7.26 -41.03
C ASN A 59 -1.47 -6.36 -40.76
N VAL A 60 -1.32 -5.06 -41.04
CA VAL A 60 -2.36 -4.05 -40.84
C VAL A 60 -2.84 -3.57 -42.20
N SER A 61 -3.93 -4.18 -42.67
CA SER A 61 -4.53 -3.91 -43.99
C SER A 61 -3.56 -3.99 -45.17
N GLY A 62 -2.71 -5.03 -45.19
CA GLY A 62 -1.75 -5.29 -46.27
C GLY A 62 -0.39 -4.61 -46.07
N VAL A 63 -0.23 -3.80 -45.02
CA VAL A 63 1.06 -3.21 -44.64
C VAL A 63 1.63 -3.98 -43.45
N LEU A 64 2.86 -4.47 -43.57
CA LEU A 64 3.59 -5.06 -42.46
C LEU A 64 4.16 -3.94 -41.58
N ILE A 65 3.80 -3.95 -40.29
CA ILE A 65 4.27 -3.00 -39.29
C ILE A 65 4.96 -3.79 -38.18
N THR A 66 6.20 -3.41 -37.86
CA THR A 66 6.94 -3.95 -36.72
C THR A 66 6.92 -2.95 -35.58
N THR A 67 6.67 -3.42 -34.36
CA THR A 67 6.68 -2.62 -33.15
C THR A 67 7.33 -3.39 -32.01
N SER A 68 7.93 -2.65 -31.07
CA SER A 68 8.36 -3.16 -29.78
C SER A 68 7.17 -3.14 -28.82
N GLU A 69 6.87 -4.27 -28.17
CA GLU A 69 5.79 -4.38 -27.19
C GLU A 69 6.05 -5.50 -26.17
N ASN A 70 5.40 -5.42 -25.01
CA ASN A 70 5.32 -6.53 -24.07
C ASN A 70 4.13 -7.43 -24.42
N LEU A 71 3.00 -6.83 -24.82
CA LEU A 71 1.80 -7.56 -25.19
C LEU A 71 0.84 -6.71 -26.05
N ALA A 72 0.06 -7.39 -26.87
CA ALA A 72 -1.08 -6.82 -27.58
C ALA A 72 -2.40 -7.26 -26.93
N ILE A 73 -3.24 -6.29 -26.58
CA ILE A 73 -4.52 -6.51 -25.91
C ILE A 73 -5.66 -6.26 -26.91
N PRO A 74 -6.30 -7.32 -27.45
CA PRO A 74 -7.42 -7.14 -28.36
C PRO A 74 -8.66 -6.61 -27.61
N PRO A 75 -9.56 -5.89 -28.30
CA PRO A 75 -10.85 -5.54 -27.73
C PRO A 75 -11.63 -6.80 -27.37
N ARG A 76 -12.11 -6.87 -26.13
CA ARG A 76 -12.91 -8.01 -25.67
C ARG A 76 -14.17 -7.53 -24.96
N PRO A 77 -15.35 -8.05 -25.32
CA PRO A 77 -16.59 -7.68 -24.66
C PRO A 77 -16.65 -8.24 -23.23
N VAL A 78 -17.53 -7.66 -22.41
CA VAL A 78 -17.90 -8.22 -21.10
C VAL A 78 -18.57 -9.58 -21.31
N VAL A 79 -18.19 -10.57 -20.51
CA VAL A 79 -18.81 -11.89 -20.48
C VAL A 79 -19.69 -12.06 -19.25
N THR A 80 -20.78 -12.82 -19.36
CA THR A 80 -21.73 -12.98 -18.24
C THR A 80 -21.16 -13.86 -17.12
N TYR A 81 -20.31 -14.85 -17.46
CA TYR A 81 -19.71 -15.78 -16.52
C TYR A 81 -18.20 -15.85 -16.68
N LYS A 82 -17.49 -16.11 -15.58
CA LYS A 82 -16.05 -16.43 -15.59
C LYS A 82 -15.88 -17.87 -16.07
N PRO A 83 -15.11 -18.14 -17.14
CA PRO A 83 -14.83 -19.49 -17.59
C PRO A 83 -14.16 -20.34 -16.50
N SER A 84 -14.45 -21.64 -16.48
CA SER A 84 -13.81 -22.58 -15.54
C SER A 84 -12.35 -22.87 -15.87
N THR A 85 -11.98 -22.72 -17.15
CA THR A 85 -10.61 -22.87 -17.64
C THR A 85 -10.16 -21.54 -18.21
N ILE A 86 -9.03 -21.02 -17.71
CA ILE A 86 -8.48 -19.71 -18.08
C ILE A 86 -7.12 -19.96 -18.71
N ALA A 87 -6.89 -19.35 -19.88
CA ALA A 87 -5.61 -19.46 -20.56
C ALA A 87 -4.48 -18.77 -19.77
N ALA A 88 -3.25 -19.21 -19.96
CA ALA A 88 -2.10 -18.55 -19.36
C ALA A 88 -1.99 -17.10 -19.83
N GLY A 89 -1.70 -16.18 -18.91
CA GLY A 89 -1.64 -14.74 -19.20
C GLY A 89 -3.01 -14.06 -19.34
N GLU A 90 -4.09 -14.75 -19.02
CA GLU A 90 -5.45 -14.19 -19.00
C GLU A 90 -6.07 -14.32 -17.61
N ASP A 91 -6.99 -13.41 -17.29
CA ASP A 91 -7.90 -13.54 -16.14
C ASP A 91 -9.23 -12.82 -16.46
N TYR A 92 -10.13 -12.80 -15.48
CA TYR A 92 -11.43 -12.17 -15.55
C TYR A 92 -11.69 -11.38 -14.28
N VAL A 93 -11.84 -10.07 -14.42
CA VAL A 93 -12.15 -9.16 -13.30
C VAL A 93 -13.64 -8.82 -13.31
N LYS A 94 -14.27 -8.77 -12.14
CA LYS A 94 -15.68 -8.39 -12.04
C LYS A 94 -15.91 -6.98 -12.58
N HIS A 95 -16.89 -6.78 -13.44
CA HIS A 95 -17.22 -5.45 -13.93
C HIS A 95 -17.78 -4.59 -12.78
N PRO A 96 -17.29 -3.36 -12.54
CA PRO A 96 -17.63 -2.59 -11.34
C PRO A 96 -19.10 -2.13 -11.29
N SER A 97 -19.72 -1.91 -12.45
CA SER A 97 -21.07 -1.34 -12.54
C SER A 97 -22.09 -2.19 -13.32
N LYS A 98 -21.71 -3.37 -13.79
CA LYS A 98 -22.57 -4.23 -14.62
C LYS A 98 -22.46 -5.67 -14.14
N GLU A 99 -23.50 -6.45 -14.36
CA GLU A 99 -23.37 -7.90 -14.21
C GLU A 99 -22.48 -8.46 -15.31
N GLY A 100 -21.39 -9.11 -14.92
CA GLY A 100 -20.45 -9.77 -15.81
C GLY A 100 -19.00 -9.60 -15.38
N TYR A 101 -18.10 -10.06 -16.24
CA TYR A 101 -16.66 -10.07 -16.05
C TYR A 101 -15.97 -9.48 -17.28
N ILE A 102 -14.94 -8.68 -17.03
CA ILE A 102 -14.06 -8.09 -18.03
C ILE A 102 -12.91 -9.09 -18.25
N PRO A 103 -12.72 -9.61 -19.46
CA PRO A 103 -11.52 -10.37 -19.80
C PRO A 103 -10.30 -9.44 -19.72
N VAL A 104 -9.27 -9.87 -19.02
CA VAL A 104 -8.03 -9.11 -18.83
C VAL A 104 -6.82 -9.92 -19.29
N SER A 105 -5.78 -9.22 -19.74
CA SER A 105 -4.45 -9.77 -19.96
C SER A 105 -3.61 -9.47 -18.73
N THR A 106 -2.95 -10.50 -18.21
CA THR A 106 -2.19 -10.44 -16.97
C THR A 106 -0.72 -10.20 -17.26
N VAL A 107 -0.17 -9.19 -16.60
CA VAL A 107 1.25 -8.86 -16.55
C VAL A 107 1.75 -9.15 -15.14
N LYS A 108 2.97 -9.66 -15.03
CA LYS A 108 3.63 -9.89 -13.75
C LYS A 108 4.91 -9.08 -13.67
N MET A 109 5.15 -8.47 -12.51
CA MET A 109 6.41 -7.85 -12.18
C MET A 109 7.01 -8.63 -11.00
N TYR A 110 8.28 -8.97 -11.12
CA TYR A 110 9.03 -9.65 -10.10
C TYR A 110 10.07 -8.69 -9.53
N ILE A 111 10.13 -8.56 -8.21
CA ILE A 111 11.10 -7.69 -7.51
C ILE A 111 11.93 -8.57 -6.58
N GLU A 112 13.25 -8.56 -6.76
CA GLU A 112 14.18 -9.25 -5.86
C GLU A 112 14.62 -8.30 -4.75
N VAL A 113 14.24 -8.61 -3.51
CA VAL A 113 14.66 -7.84 -2.34
C VAL A 113 16.08 -8.27 -1.97
N PRO A 114 17.07 -7.36 -1.93
CA PRO A 114 18.45 -7.74 -1.64
C PRO A 114 18.59 -8.20 -0.19
N GLU A 115 19.56 -9.09 0.08
CA GLU A 115 19.80 -9.65 1.42
C GLU A 115 20.16 -8.59 2.48
N ASN A 116 20.70 -7.45 2.04
CA ASN A 116 21.09 -6.34 2.90
C ASN A 116 20.04 -5.20 2.97
N ALA A 117 18.81 -5.44 2.50
CA ALA A 117 17.75 -4.44 2.56
C ALA A 117 17.47 -3.98 4.01
N THR A 118 17.34 -2.68 4.22
CA THR A 118 17.07 -2.10 5.55
C THR A 118 15.68 -2.49 6.02
N LEU A 119 15.58 -3.04 7.23
CA LEU A 119 14.29 -3.42 7.81
C LEU A 119 13.40 -2.21 8.06
N TRP A 120 12.09 -2.40 7.88
CA TRP A 120 11.02 -1.43 8.10
C TRP A 120 11.00 -0.22 7.16
N GLU A 121 11.89 -0.18 6.16
CA GLU A 121 11.79 0.77 5.05
C GLU A 121 10.71 0.35 4.06
N THR A 122 10.12 1.35 3.40
CA THR A 122 9.14 1.16 2.34
C THR A 122 9.67 1.80 1.07
N HIS A 123 9.74 1.01 0.00
CA HIS A 123 10.22 1.42 -1.31
C HIS A 123 9.08 1.45 -2.31
N LYS A 124 9.12 2.43 -3.21
CA LYS A 124 8.10 2.66 -4.22
C LYS A 124 8.57 2.17 -5.57
N PHE A 125 7.75 1.33 -6.20
CA PHE A 125 7.87 0.97 -7.61
C PHE A 125 6.63 1.46 -8.36
N THR A 126 6.82 2.09 -9.51
CA THR A 126 5.71 2.48 -10.40
C THR A 126 5.88 1.76 -11.73
N LEU A 127 4.99 0.81 -11.99
CA LEU A 127 4.88 0.12 -13.27
C LEU A 127 3.94 0.91 -14.18
N THR A 128 4.41 1.38 -15.33
CA THR A 128 3.64 2.18 -16.29
C THR A 128 3.45 1.42 -17.58
N ALA A 129 2.19 1.33 -18.02
CA ALA A 129 1.79 0.77 -19.31
C ALA A 129 1.44 1.90 -20.27
N GLN A 130 2.12 1.95 -21.41
CA GLN A 130 1.82 2.86 -22.52
C GLN A 130 1.23 2.04 -23.66
N GLY A 131 -0.04 2.32 -23.99
CA GLY A 131 -0.78 1.62 -25.02
C GLY A 131 -0.99 2.47 -26.26
N ASN A 132 -0.67 1.91 -27.43
CA ASN A 132 -0.91 2.51 -28.74
C ASN A 132 -1.70 1.56 -29.66
N CYS A 133 -2.45 2.12 -30.61
CA CYS A 133 -3.17 1.35 -31.63
C CYS A 133 -2.63 1.74 -33.01
N PHE A 134 -2.58 0.79 -33.95
CA PHE A 134 -2.24 1.12 -35.33
C PHE A 134 -3.34 1.91 -36.04
N THR A 135 -2.93 2.84 -36.90
CA THR A 135 -3.80 3.68 -37.73
C THR A 135 -3.53 3.54 -39.21
N ILE A 136 -4.58 3.78 -40.00
CA ILE A 136 -4.51 3.87 -41.45
C ILE A 136 -5.17 5.20 -41.85
N PRO A 137 -4.49 6.05 -42.64
CA PRO A 137 -3.13 5.86 -43.16
C PRO A 137 -2.07 5.95 -42.03
N PRO A 138 -0.89 5.32 -42.24
CA PRO A 138 0.24 5.43 -41.31
C PRO A 138 0.58 6.91 -41.05
N GLY A 139 0.87 7.26 -39.80
CA GLY A 139 1.20 8.64 -39.39
C GLY A 139 0.06 9.42 -38.74
N THR A 140 -1.13 8.83 -38.61
CA THR A 140 -2.21 9.43 -37.81
C THR A 140 -1.89 9.28 -36.33
N VAL A 141 -1.68 10.40 -35.64
CA VAL A 141 -1.43 10.43 -34.19
C VAL A 141 -2.73 10.10 -33.45
N ILE A 142 -2.82 8.89 -32.90
CA ILE A 142 -3.80 8.59 -31.85
C ILE A 142 -3.10 8.87 -30.51
N PRO A 143 -3.73 9.59 -29.58
CA PRO A 143 -3.17 9.77 -28.26
C PRO A 143 -2.93 8.41 -27.61
N ALA A 144 -1.68 8.17 -27.21
CA ALA A 144 -1.31 7.03 -26.40
C ALA A 144 -2.12 7.06 -25.10
N VAL A 145 -2.69 5.93 -24.71
CA VAL A 145 -3.35 5.81 -23.41
C VAL A 145 -2.34 5.22 -22.44
N SER A 146 -2.09 5.93 -21.34
CA SER A 146 -1.20 5.47 -20.28
C SER A 146 -1.97 5.16 -19.00
N THR A 147 -1.48 4.19 -18.25
CA THR A 147 -1.94 3.84 -16.91
C THR A 147 -0.76 3.33 -16.11
N SER A 148 -0.86 3.39 -14.78
CA SER A 148 0.23 3.03 -13.88
C SER A 148 -0.29 2.27 -12.67
N LEU A 149 0.53 1.35 -12.18
CA LEU A 149 0.37 0.65 -10.92
C LEU A 149 1.45 1.15 -9.96
N ASP A 150 1.02 1.75 -8.86
CA ASP A 150 1.90 2.14 -7.75
C ASP A 150 2.02 0.99 -6.73
N VAL A 151 3.22 0.46 -6.56
CA VAL A 151 3.54 -0.62 -5.62
C VAL A 151 4.36 -0.05 -4.47
N ASN A 152 3.88 -0.25 -3.24
CA ASN A 152 4.66 0.03 -2.03
C ASN A 152 5.12 -1.29 -1.42
N LEU A 153 6.43 -1.51 -1.38
CA LEU A 153 7.04 -2.72 -0.83
C LEU A 153 7.74 -2.42 0.49
N GLN A 154 7.25 -3.01 1.58
CA GLN A 154 7.86 -2.84 2.89
C GLN A 154 8.75 -4.03 3.25
N VAL A 155 9.97 -3.74 3.69
CA VAL A 155 10.92 -4.76 4.16
C VAL A 155 10.61 -5.12 5.59
N VAL A 156 10.38 -6.40 5.89
CA VAL A 156 10.04 -6.88 7.24
C VAL A 156 11.08 -7.89 7.74
N SER A 157 11.18 -8.06 9.06
CA SER A 157 12.10 -9.03 9.66
C SER A 157 11.66 -10.47 9.36
N GLN A 158 12.64 -11.38 9.25
CA GLN A 158 12.38 -12.82 9.16
C GLN A 158 11.83 -13.38 10.48
N GLU A 159 12.35 -12.89 11.61
CA GLU A 159 11.93 -13.31 12.94
C GLU A 159 11.02 -12.23 13.57
N TYR A 160 9.83 -12.64 14.00
CA TYR A 160 8.93 -11.80 14.79
C TYR A 160 9.24 -11.99 16.26
N TYR A 161 9.66 -10.93 16.93
CA TYR A 161 9.65 -10.85 18.38
C TYR A 161 9.10 -9.48 18.80
N GLU A 162 8.23 -9.49 19.79
CA GLU A 162 7.65 -8.29 20.37
C GLU A 162 8.09 -8.24 21.85
N GLU A 163 8.89 -7.23 22.18
CA GLU A 163 9.31 -6.98 23.55
C GLU A 163 8.74 -5.62 24.01
N LEU A 164 7.91 -5.66 25.05
CA LEU A 164 7.40 -4.45 25.68
C LEU A 164 8.55 -3.75 26.42
N VAL A 165 9.15 -2.73 25.80
CA VAL A 165 10.34 -2.07 26.35
C VAL A 165 10.02 -1.35 27.66
N ILE A 166 8.89 -0.62 27.78
CA ILE A 166 8.46 0.04 29.03
C ILE A 166 6.94 0.28 29.04
N SER A 167 6.25 -0.21 30.08
CA SER A 167 4.96 0.32 30.57
C SER A 167 5.13 0.73 32.03
N THR A 168 5.90 1.79 32.29
CA THR A 168 5.96 2.37 33.62
C THR A 168 4.85 3.40 33.74
N ALA A 169 3.87 3.13 34.61
CA ALA A 169 2.92 4.14 35.04
C ALA A 169 3.70 5.39 35.49
N PRO A 170 3.29 6.61 35.07
CA PRO A 170 3.97 7.83 35.47
C PRO A 170 4.17 7.90 36.98
N TRP A 171 5.32 8.42 37.45
CA TRP A 171 5.69 8.41 38.88
C TRP A 171 4.57 8.93 39.79
N TYR A 172 3.80 9.93 39.35
CA TYR A 172 2.70 10.49 40.13
C TYR A 172 1.55 9.50 40.36
N VAL A 173 1.36 8.49 39.50
CA VAL A 173 0.38 7.40 39.69
C VAL A 173 0.87 6.44 40.78
N VAL A 174 2.18 6.18 40.83
CA VAL A 174 2.81 5.32 41.84
C VAL A 174 2.82 5.99 43.22
N TYR A 175 3.08 7.31 43.28
CA TYR A 175 3.24 8.06 44.54
C TYR A 175 1.97 8.78 45.02
N LEU A 176 0.90 8.86 44.21
CA LEU A 176 -0.37 9.51 44.58
C LEU A 176 -0.90 9.09 45.97
N PRO A 177 -0.93 7.79 46.34
CA PRO A 177 -1.47 7.36 47.63
C PRO A 177 -0.66 7.91 48.81
N TRP A 178 0.66 7.98 48.66
CA TRP A 178 1.57 8.48 49.69
C TRP A 178 1.45 10.00 49.84
N ILE A 179 1.33 10.73 48.72
CA ILE A 179 1.12 12.18 48.73
C ILE A 179 -0.21 12.51 49.45
N VAL A 180 -1.29 11.80 49.11
CA VAL A 180 -2.60 11.99 49.75
C VAL A 180 -2.52 11.68 51.24
N LEU A 181 -1.86 10.58 51.64
CA LEU A 181 -1.67 10.22 53.04
C LEU A 181 -0.96 11.33 53.83
N VAL A 182 0.14 11.88 53.29
CA VAL A 182 0.91 12.95 53.94
C VAL A 182 0.06 14.22 54.11
N VAL A 183 -0.71 14.61 53.10
CA VAL A 183 -1.60 15.79 53.17
C VAL A 183 -2.70 15.59 54.22
N VAL A 184 -3.31 14.40 54.29
CA VAL A 184 -4.34 14.09 55.29
C VAL A 184 -3.78 14.12 56.71
N LEU A 185 -2.59 13.54 56.92
CA LEU A 185 -1.92 13.56 58.23
C LEU A 185 -1.55 14.98 58.66
N ALA A 186 -1.05 15.81 57.74
CA ALA A 186 -0.76 17.21 58.02
C ALA A 186 -2.02 18.00 58.41
N ALA A 187 -3.13 17.81 57.68
CA ALA A 187 -4.41 18.44 58.00
C ALA A 187 -4.95 18.01 59.37
N LEU A 188 -4.84 16.73 59.72
CA LEU A 188 -5.20 16.21 61.05
C LEU A 188 -4.36 16.83 62.17
N ALA A 189 -3.05 16.95 61.99
CA ALA A 189 -2.17 17.59 62.96
C ALA A 189 -2.54 19.06 63.20
N ILE A 190 -2.84 19.80 62.13
CA ILE A 190 -3.30 21.20 62.21
C ILE A 190 -4.63 21.29 62.97
N LEU A 191 -5.59 20.41 62.69
CA LEU A 191 -6.89 20.38 63.37
C LEU A 191 -6.77 20.06 64.87
N ILE A 192 -5.90 19.10 65.23
CA ILE A 192 -5.61 18.75 66.63
C ILE A 192 -4.99 19.95 67.36
N TYR A 193 -4.00 20.61 66.74
CA TYR A 193 -3.35 21.79 67.29
C TYR A 193 -4.34 22.95 67.49
N ALA A 194 -5.19 23.24 66.50
CA ALA A 194 -6.21 24.28 66.58
C ALA A 194 -7.26 24.00 67.66
N LYS A 195 -7.72 22.75 67.81
CA LYS A 195 -8.62 22.34 68.91
C LYS A 195 -7.96 22.46 70.28
N GLY A 196 -6.65 22.17 70.39
CA GLY A 196 -5.88 22.36 71.62
C GLY A 196 -5.83 23.83 72.07
N MET A 197 -5.59 24.74 71.12
CA MET A 197 -5.61 26.20 71.37
C MET A 197 -6.99 26.72 71.79
N LEU A 198 -8.09 26.19 71.24
CA LEU A 198 -9.46 26.63 71.59
C LEU A 198 -9.88 26.27 73.02
N LYS A 199 -9.30 25.23 73.63
CA LYS A 199 -9.52 24.92 75.05
C LYS A 199 -8.77 25.87 76.00
N PHE A 200 -7.74 26.56 75.51
CA PHE A 200 -6.96 27.56 76.23
C PHE A 200 -7.47 28.99 75.96
N LYS A 201 -8.77 29.27 76.16
CA LYS A 201 -9.23 30.66 76.35
C LYS A 201 -9.14 31.03 77.83
N PRO A 202 -8.19 31.90 78.26
CA PRO A 202 -8.11 32.30 79.66
C PRO A 202 -9.36 33.09 80.06
N LYS A 203 -10.00 32.68 81.16
CA LYS A 203 -11.11 33.40 81.82
C LYS A 203 -10.64 34.84 82.12
N ARG A 204 -11.21 35.85 81.44
CA ARG A 204 -11.05 37.26 81.81
C ARG A 204 -11.58 37.45 83.24
N ARG A 205 -10.67 37.62 84.21
CA ARG A 205 -11.02 38.11 85.55
C ARG A 205 -11.49 39.57 85.42
N ARG A 206 -12.76 39.82 85.70
CA ARG A 206 -13.28 41.16 86.05
C ARG A 206 -12.53 41.63 87.31
N LYS A 207 -11.82 42.75 87.23
CA LYS A 207 -11.44 43.51 88.42
C LYS A 207 -12.58 44.51 88.73
N ARG A 208 -13.02 44.48 89.99
CA ARG A 208 -13.78 45.56 90.64
C ARG A 208 -12.88 46.77 90.83
#